data_AF-A0A560MCJ8-F1
#
_entry.id   AF-A0A560MCJ8-F1
#
_cell.length_a   1.000
_cell.length_b   1.000
_cell.length_c   1.000
_cell.angle_alpha   90.00
_cell.angle_beta   90.00
_cell.angle_gamma   90.00
#
_symmetry.space_group_name_H-M   'P 1'
#
loop_
_entity.id
_entity.type
_entity.pdbx_description
1 polymer ?
#
loop_
_entity_poly.entity_id
_entity_poly.type
_entity_poly.pdbx_seq_one_letter_code
_entity_poly.pdbx_strand_id
1 'polypeptide(L)' 'MNIRRLALADTDAAAHVHRAAFDHALPWLAGLHTPDEDRWFYRERMFPACTLWARSTARQ' A
#
# COMPACT_ATOMS: atom_id res chain seq x y z
N MET A 1 -13.87 13.83 -1.82
CA MET A 1 -13.35 12.51 -2.27
C MET A 1 -12.58 12.75 -3.56
N ASN A 2 -11.27 12.51 -3.55
CA ASN A 2 -10.42 12.61 -4.73
C ASN A 2 -9.74 11.26 -4.97
N ILE A 3 -9.68 10.85 -6.23
CA ILE A 3 -8.88 9.69 -6.66
C ILE A 3 -7.72 10.24 -7.47
N ARG A 4 -6.49 9.86 -7.09
CA ARG A 4 -5.28 10.27 -7.81
C ARG A 4 -4.37 9.08 -8.05
N ARG A 5 -3.56 9.19 -9.10
CA ARG A 5 -2.46 8.27 -9.35
C ARG A 5 -1.41 8.46 -8.25
N LEU A 6 -0.85 7.34 -7.79
CA LEU A 6 0.23 7.32 -6.82
C LEU A 6 1.58 7.53 -7.52
N ALA A 7 2.45 8.27 -6.86
CA ALA A 7 3.85 8.44 -7.19
C ALA A 7 4.71 7.51 -6.31
N LEU A 8 6.00 7.39 -6.62
CA LEU A 8 6.93 6.54 -5.88
C LEU A 8 6.94 6.88 -4.38
N ALA A 9 6.89 8.16 -4.03
CA ALA A 9 6.86 8.64 -2.64
C ALA A 9 5.61 8.18 -1.86
N ASP A 10 4.56 7.73 -2.55
CA ASP A 10 3.34 7.25 -1.90
C ASP A 10 3.32 5.73 -1.66
N THR A 11 4.33 4.99 -2.13
CA THR A 11 4.35 3.52 -2.08
C THR A 11 4.35 2.99 -0.65
N ASP A 12 5.02 3.68 0.28
CA ASP A 12 5.02 3.34 1.70
C ASP A 12 3.61 3.47 2.32
N ALA A 13 2.83 4.48 1.91
CA ALA A 13 1.44 4.63 2.36
C ALA A 13 0.54 3.53 1.76
N ALA A 14 0.77 3.14 0.51
CA ALA A 14 0.05 2.03 -0.12
C ALA A 14 0.35 0.69 0.59
N ALA A 15 1.62 0.44 0.94
CA ALA A 15 2.02 -0.72 1.73
C ALA A 15 1.34 -0.77 3.11
N HIS A 16 1.21 0.39 3.77
CA HIS A 16 0.51 0.47 5.05
C HIS A 16 -0.98 0.13 4.93
N VAL A 17 -1.67 0.64 3.89
CA VAL A 17 -3.06 0.29 3.61
C VAL A 17 -3.19 -1.21 3.31
N HIS A 18 -2.26 -1.77 2.55
CA HIS A 18 -2.24 -3.20 2.26
C HIS A 18 -2.10 -4.05 3.53
N ARG A 19 -1.12 -3.76 4.39
CA ARG A 19 -0.97 -4.48 5.67
C ARG A 19 -2.28 -4.45 6.46
N ALA A 20 -2.85 -3.27 6.66
CA ALA A 20 -4.07 -3.13 7.45
C ALA A 20 -5.24 -3.96 6.87
N ALA A 21 -5.37 -3.98 5.55
CA ALA A 21 -6.39 -4.79 4.87
C ALA A 21 -6.08 -6.30 4.96
N PHE A 22 -4.82 -6.69 4.79
CA PHE A 22 -4.35 -8.08 4.85
C PHE A 22 -4.56 -8.66 6.25
N ASP A 23 -4.10 -7.97 7.29
CA ASP A 23 -4.25 -8.41 8.68
C ASP A 23 -5.74 -8.49 9.09
N HIS A 24 -6.57 -7.57 8.59
CA HIS A 24 -8.02 -7.60 8.83
C HIS A 24 -8.71 -8.78 8.15
N ALA A 25 -8.36 -9.06 6.88
CA ALA A 25 -9.00 -10.12 6.10
C ALA A 25 -8.46 -11.53 6.45
N LEU A 26 -7.20 -11.63 6.86
CA LEU A 26 -6.47 -12.87 7.11
C LEU A 26 -5.77 -12.81 8.48
N PRO A 27 -6.53 -12.72 9.59
CA PRO A 27 -5.95 -12.49 10.92
C PRO A 27 -5.02 -13.61 11.38
N TRP A 28 -5.17 -14.84 10.88
CA TRP A 28 -4.26 -15.96 11.18
C TRP A 28 -2.91 -15.86 10.44
N LEU A 29 -2.78 -14.96 9.47
CA LEU A 29 -1.52 -14.61 8.79
C LEU A 29 -1.01 -13.23 9.21
N ALA A 30 -1.65 -12.58 10.19
CA ALA A 30 -1.22 -11.25 10.62
C ALA A 30 0.25 -11.28 11.08
N GLY A 31 1.04 -10.35 10.55
CA GLY A 31 2.48 -10.30 10.83
C GLY A 31 3.33 -11.34 10.08
N LEU A 32 2.76 -12.08 9.11
CA LEU A 32 3.55 -12.96 8.23
C LEU A 32 4.65 -12.20 7.47
N HIS A 33 4.37 -10.96 7.08
CA HIS A 33 5.33 -10.05 6.46
C HIS A 33 5.69 -8.92 7.41
N THR A 34 6.97 -8.56 7.43
CA THR A 34 7.50 -7.42 8.18
C THR A 34 7.17 -6.09 7.48
N PRO A 35 7.18 -4.96 8.20
CA PRO A 35 6.86 -3.67 7.58
C PRO A 35 7.78 -3.26 6.44
N ASP A 36 9.04 -3.66 6.51
CA ASP A 36 10.01 -3.36 5.47
C ASP A 36 9.82 -4.24 4.23
N GLU A 37 9.38 -5.50 4.39
CA GLU A 37 9.03 -6.37 3.27
C GLU A 37 7.84 -5.84 2.47
N ASP A 38 6.79 -5.35 3.13
CA ASP A 38 5.64 -4.76 2.42
C ASP A 38 6.02 -3.49 1.65
N ARG A 39 6.84 -2.62 2.28
CA ARG A 39 7.34 -1.40 1.63
C ARG A 39 8.18 -1.74 0.41
N TRP A 40 9.09 -2.70 0.55
CA TRP A 40 9.91 -3.19 -0.55
C TRP A 40 9.04 -3.77 -1.67
N PHE A 41 8.03 -4.58 -1.34
CA PHE A 41 7.12 -5.15 -2.31
C PHE A 41 6.37 -4.07 -3.10
N TYR A 42 5.85 -3.05 -2.43
CA TYR A 42 5.15 -1.97 -3.11
C TYR A 42 6.08 -1.10 -3.96
N ARG A 43 7.27 -0.78 -3.45
CA ARG A 43 8.26 0.05 -4.13
C ARG A 43 8.88 -0.63 -5.34
N GLU A 44 9.31 -1.89 -5.17
CA GLU A 44 10.15 -2.59 -6.14
C GLU A 44 9.36 -3.54 -7.04
N ARG A 45 8.15 -3.96 -6.65
CA ARG A 45 7.31 -4.84 -7.48
C ARG A 45 6.07 -4.14 -8.00
N MET A 46 5.26 -3.56 -7.11
CA MET A 46 3.96 -3.00 -7.53
C MET A 46 4.10 -1.71 -8.34
N PHE A 47 4.92 -0.76 -7.88
CA PHE A 47 5.06 0.52 -8.57
C PHE A 47 5.65 0.39 -9.99
N PRO A 48 6.68 -0.44 -10.24
CA PRO A 48 7.21 -0.63 -11.60
C PRO A 48 6.27 -1.43 -12.51
N ALA A 49 5.49 -2.36 -11.96
CA ALA A 49 4.65 -3.26 -12.75
C ALA A 49 3.19 -2.80 -12.92
N CYS A 50 2.71 -1.85 -12.12
CA CYS A 50 1.30 -1.46 -12.07
C CYS A 50 1.10 0.05 -12.05
N THR A 51 -0.06 0.49 -12.55
CA THR A 51 -0.53 1.87 -12.32
C THR A 51 -1.35 1.90 -11.03
N LEU A 52 -0.75 2.41 -9.95
CA LEU A 52 -1.38 2.48 -8.63
C LEU A 52 -2.20 3.77 -8.45
N TRP A 53 -3.35 3.66 -7.79
CA TRP A 53 -4.27 4.77 -7.50
C TRP A 53 -4.68 4.76 -6.04
N ALA A 54 -4.89 5.93 -5.45
CA ALA A 54 -5.43 6.06 -4.11
C ALA A 54 -6.65 6.97 -4.07
N ARG A 55 -7.52 6.71 -3.09
CA ARG A 55 -8.63 7.57 -2.71
C ARG A 55 -8.26 8.28 -1.41
N SER A 56 -8.29 9.62 -1.42
CA SER A 56 -8.16 10.43 -0.21
C SER A 56 -9.43 11.23 0.07
N THR A 57 -9.67 11.47 1.36
CA THR A 57 -10.71 12.40 1.84
C THR A 57 -10.14 13.78 2.14
N ALA A 58 -8.82 13.90 2.36
CA ALA A 58 -8.15 15.18 2.51
C ALA A 58 -8.16 15.98 1.19
N ARG A 59 -8.54 17.27 1.25
CA ARG A 59 -8.22 18.22 0.19
C ARG A 59 -6.71 18.42 0.20
N GLN A 60 -6.09 18.21 -0.97
CA GLN A 60 -4.76 18.74 -1.24
C GLN A 60 -4.88 20.26 -1.36
#